data_AF-A0A8H8QVW6-F1
#
_entry.id   AF-A0A8H8QVW6-F1
#
_cell.length_a   1.000
_cell.length_b   1.000
_cell.length_c   1.000
_cell.angle_alpha   90.00
_cell.angle_beta   90.00
_cell.angle_gamma   90.00
#
_symmetry.space_group_name_H-M   'P 1'
#
loop_
_entity.id
_entity.type
_entity.pdbx_description
1 polymer ?
#
loop_
_entity_poly.entity_id
_entity_poly.type
_entity_poly.pdbx_seq_one_letter_code
_entity_poly.pdbx_strand_id
1 'polypeptide(L)'
;MKVFSNSETFDYSWEEVSTANWRKYCPWNEKSTHVIAVDTLSRHVDAETGILRTERLITCKQSAPKWLASLMGGTDVSHVFETSYVDPESKKVTMVSQNLTWSNILSCQEKVVYQPLSATKTQFVQEAKVTALCGGWQKVKNAVEEATVCRFSENARLGKEGFETVLEMSRRVFSEEKKKQTERETVAL
;
A
#
# COMPACT_ATOMS: atom_id res chain seq x y z
N MET A 1 9.46 20.71 -0.49
CA MET A 1 8.40 19.78 -0.04
C MET A 1 7.34 19.75 -1.12
N LYS A 2 6.97 18.57 -1.62
CA LYS A 2 5.82 18.39 -2.54
C LYS A 2 4.79 17.48 -1.87
N VAL A 3 3.52 17.81 -2.06
CA VAL A 3 2.39 17.04 -1.54
C VAL A 3 1.57 16.58 -2.75
N PHE A 4 1.32 15.29 -2.81
CA PHE A 4 0.39 14.65 -3.74
C PHE A 4 -0.81 14.17 -2.93
N SER A 5 -2.00 14.33 -3.49
CA SER A 5 -3.22 13.79 -2.91
C SER A 5 -4.01 13.10 -4.02
N ASN A 6 -4.58 11.95 -3.68
CA ASN A 6 -5.46 11.20 -4.55
C ASN A 6 -6.67 10.71 -3.76
N SER A 7 -7.84 10.70 -4.39
CA SER A 7 -9.07 10.16 -3.82
C SER A 7 -9.75 9.28 -4.85
N GLU A 8 -10.06 8.06 -4.46
CA GLU A 8 -10.65 7.04 -5.33
C GLU A 8 -11.77 6.32 -4.59
N THR A 9 -12.60 5.60 -5.33
CA THR A 9 -13.63 4.73 -4.77
C THR A 9 -13.43 3.31 -5.26
N PHE A 10 -13.52 2.36 -4.33
CA PHE A 10 -13.56 0.92 -4.57
C PHE A 10 -15.01 0.43 -4.44
N ASP A 11 -15.51 -0.31 -5.43
CA ASP A 11 -16.86 -0.90 -5.43
C ASP A 11 -16.92 -2.22 -4.62
N TYR A 12 -16.37 -2.15 -3.41
CA TYR A 12 -16.29 -3.23 -2.43
C TYR A 12 -16.59 -2.68 -1.04
N SER A 13 -17.18 -3.53 -0.21
CA SER A 13 -17.40 -3.24 1.20
C SER A 13 -16.07 -3.00 1.92
N TRP A 14 -16.13 -2.31 3.06
CA TRP A 14 -14.93 -2.04 3.85
C TRP A 14 -14.29 -3.33 4.36
N GLU A 15 -15.10 -4.34 4.67
CA GLU A 15 -14.65 -5.67 5.11
C GLU A 15 -13.85 -6.37 4.02
N GLU A 16 -14.30 -6.31 2.75
CA GLU A 16 -13.57 -6.83 1.60
C GLU A 16 -12.23 -6.09 1.43
N VAL A 17 -12.25 -4.76 1.46
CA VAL A 17 -11.05 -3.92 1.26
C VAL A 17 -10.03 -4.13 2.36
N SER A 18 -10.45 -4.02 3.63
CA SER A 18 -9.57 -4.19 4.79
C SER A 18 -8.95 -5.59 4.84
N THR A 19 -9.72 -6.63 4.49
CA THR A 19 -9.22 -8.01 4.44
C THR A 19 -8.23 -8.22 3.30
N ALA A 20 -8.57 -7.77 2.09
CA ALA A 20 -7.73 -7.96 0.91
C ALA A 20 -6.42 -7.17 1.00
N ASN A 21 -6.41 -6.02 1.68
CA ASN A 21 -5.23 -5.16 1.81
C ASN A 21 -4.00 -5.90 2.38
N TRP A 22 -4.21 -6.86 3.29
CA TRP A 22 -3.14 -7.68 3.85
C TRP A 22 -2.46 -8.57 2.79
N ARG A 23 -3.18 -8.91 1.72
CA ARG A 23 -2.74 -9.76 0.61
C ARG A 23 -2.52 -8.95 -0.66
N LYS A 24 -2.37 -7.62 -0.57
CA LYS A 24 -2.15 -6.74 -1.73
C LYS A 24 -0.97 -7.19 -2.60
N TYR A 25 0.08 -7.75 -1.99
CA TYR A 25 1.29 -8.22 -2.68
C TYR A 25 1.28 -9.75 -2.83
N CYS A 26 0.24 -10.27 -3.48
CA CYS A 26 0.09 -11.69 -3.79
C CYS A 26 0.24 -11.95 -5.30
N PRO A 27 0.25 -13.21 -5.76
CA PRO A 27 0.38 -13.54 -7.18
C PRO A 27 -0.72 -12.97 -8.10
N TRP A 28 -1.86 -12.51 -7.57
CA TRP A 28 -2.91 -11.87 -8.37
C TRP A 28 -2.58 -10.41 -8.72
N ASN A 29 -1.62 -9.77 -8.04
CA ASN A 29 -1.23 -8.39 -8.32
C ASN A 29 -0.01 -8.33 -9.24
N GLU A 30 -0.26 -8.25 -10.55
CA GLU A 30 0.80 -8.14 -11.57
C GLU A 30 1.34 -6.71 -11.75
N LYS A 31 0.81 -5.72 -11.02
CA LYS A 31 1.22 -4.31 -11.13
C LYS A 31 2.33 -3.94 -10.15
N SER A 32 2.45 -4.67 -9.04
CA SER A 32 3.40 -4.39 -7.96
C SER A 32 4.62 -5.33 -7.96
N THR A 33 5.10 -5.73 -9.14
CA THR A 33 6.20 -6.72 -9.31
C THR A 33 7.54 -6.29 -8.71
N HIS A 34 7.72 -4.99 -8.46
CA HIS A 34 8.89 -4.46 -7.77
C HIS A 34 8.91 -4.82 -6.28
N VAL A 35 7.78 -5.18 -5.67
CA VAL A 35 7.72 -5.64 -4.28
C VAL A 35 8.06 -7.13 -4.24
N ILE A 36 9.20 -7.46 -3.63
CA ILE A 36 9.73 -8.83 -3.62
C ILE A 36 9.54 -9.54 -2.27
N ALA A 37 9.34 -8.77 -1.19
CA ALA A 37 9.06 -9.33 0.13
C ALA A 37 8.25 -8.35 0.98
N VAL A 38 7.42 -8.89 1.88
CA VAL A 38 6.65 -8.16 2.88
C VAL A 38 6.68 -8.95 4.18
N ASP A 39 7.45 -8.45 5.15
CA ASP A 39 7.65 -9.10 6.44
C ASP A 39 6.83 -8.39 7.51
N THR A 40 6.12 -9.15 8.34
CA THR A 40 5.42 -8.59 9.51
C THR A 40 6.41 -8.55 10.68
N LEU A 41 6.77 -7.34 11.11
CA LEU A 41 7.71 -7.14 12.21
C LEU A 41 7.02 -7.22 13.58
N SER A 42 5.82 -6.67 13.68
CA SER A 42 5.01 -6.66 14.89
C SER A 42 3.53 -6.59 14.54
N ARG A 43 2.69 -7.26 15.33
CA ARG A 43 1.24 -7.17 15.22
C ARG A 43 0.61 -7.42 16.59
N HIS A 44 -0.27 -6.51 17.00
CA HIS A 44 -1.05 -6.65 18.23
C HIS A 44 -2.36 -5.88 18.12
N VAL A 45 -3.36 -6.34 18.87
CA VAL A 45 -4.57 -5.57 19.13
C VAL A 45 -4.30 -4.74 20.38
N ASP A 46 -4.48 -3.43 20.28
CA ASP A 46 -4.40 -2.54 21.43
C ASP A 46 -5.54 -2.86 22.40
N ALA A 47 -5.20 -3.09 23.67
CA ALA A 47 -6.16 -3.61 24.65
C ALA A 47 -7.21 -2.57 25.08
N GLU A 48 -6.90 -1.28 24.99
CA GLU A 48 -7.79 -0.20 25.39
C GLU A 48 -8.74 0.20 24.25
N THR A 49 -8.22 0.27 23.04
CA THR A 49 -8.95 0.77 21.86
C THR A 49 -9.49 -0.32 20.95
N GLY A 50 -9.00 -1.56 21.06
CA GLY A 50 -9.36 -2.65 20.15
C GLY A 50 -8.77 -2.50 18.73
N ILE A 51 -7.93 -1.50 18.49
CA ILE A 51 -7.33 -1.24 17.19
C ILE A 51 -6.22 -2.26 16.91
N LEU A 52 -6.29 -2.93 15.76
CA LEU A 52 -5.21 -3.79 15.29
C LEU A 52 -4.09 -2.93 14.69
N ARG A 53 -2.95 -2.90 15.36
CA ARG A 53 -1.73 -2.26 14.87
C ARG A 53 -0.80 -3.31 14.26
N THR A 54 -0.32 -3.06 13.04
CA THR A 54 0.68 -3.92 12.38
C THR A 54 1.82 -3.09 11.84
N GLU A 55 3.05 -3.54 12.07
CA GLU A 55 4.27 -3.00 11.46
C GLU A 55 4.81 -3.98 10.44
N ARG A 56 5.12 -3.49 9.24
CA ARG A 56 5.67 -4.29 8.14
C ARG A 56 6.93 -3.66 7.56
N LEU A 57 7.85 -4.52 7.14
CA LEU A 57 8.97 -4.15 6.28
C LEU A 57 8.64 -4.61 4.85
N ILE A 58 8.62 -3.67 3.91
CA ILE A 58 8.39 -3.95 2.50
C ILE A 58 9.73 -3.81 1.78
N THR A 59 10.14 -4.86 1.10
CA THR A 59 11.38 -4.89 0.31
C THR A 59 11.04 -4.74 -1.16
N CYS A 60 11.58 -3.70 -1.78
CA CYS A 60 11.40 -3.39 -3.19
C CYS A 60 12.71 -3.60 -3.95
N LYS A 61 12.63 -4.20 -5.15
CA LYS A 61 13.74 -4.31 -6.09
C LYS A 61 13.38 -3.60 -7.39
N GLN A 62 14.02 -2.46 -7.61
CA GLN A 62 13.83 -1.67 -8.83
C GLN A 62 15.08 -0.85 -9.13
N SER A 63 15.39 -0.72 -10.41
CA SER A 63 16.48 0.14 -10.85
C SER A 63 16.16 1.59 -10.49
N ALA A 64 16.97 2.15 -9.61
CA ALA A 64 16.83 3.55 -9.27
C ALA A 64 17.22 4.45 -10.46
N PRO A 65 16.74 5.70 -10.50
CA PRO A 65 17.13 6.63 -11.55
C PRO A 65 18.64 6.73 -11.67
N LYS A 66 19.19 6.77 -12.89
CA LYS A 66 20.65 6.78 -13.12
C LYS A 66 21.40 7.86 -12.31
N TRP A 67 20.77 9.03 -12.13
CA TRP A 67 21.33 10.14 -11.34
C TRP A 67 21.38 9.85 -9.83
N LEU A 68 20.49 8.98 -9.35
CA LEU A 68 20.43 8.54 -7.96
C LEU A 68 21.33 7.30 -7.78
N ALA A 69 21.39 6.40 -8.77
CA ALA A 69 22.23 5.19 -8.77
C ALA A 69 23.70 5.49 -8.47
N SER A 70 24.25 6.57 -9.03
CA SER A 70 25.63 7.02 -8.76
C SER A 70 25.85 7.50 -7.32
N LEU A 71 24.81 7.99 -6.65
CA LEU A 71 24.85 8.43 -5.24
C LEU A 71 24.59 7.29 -4.25
N MET A 72 24.00 6.17 -4.70
CA MET A 72 23.52 5.09 -3.83
C MET A 72 24.41 3.84 -3.82
N GLY A 73 25.63 3.92 -4.35
CA GLY A 73 26.57 2.79 -4.33
C GLY A 73 26.11 1.57 -5.13
N GLY A 74 25.17 1.75 -6.08
CA GLY A 74 24.78 0.72 -7.04
C GLY A 74 23.77 -0.35 -6.56
N THR A 75 23.17 -0.22 -5.36
CA THR A 75 22.10 -1.14 -4.95
C THR A 75 20.76 -0.82 -5.62
N ASP A 76 20.06 -1.86 -6.07
CA ASP A 76 18.70 -1.82 -6.64
C ASP A 76 17.62 -2.24 -5.63
N VAL A 77 18.00 -2.50 -4.38
CA VAL A 77 17.10 -2.90 -3.29
C VAL A 77 16.84 -1.72 -2.35
N SER A 78 15.57 -1.47 -2.05
CA SER A 78 15.13 -0.48 -1.08
C SER A 78 14.11 -1.06 -0.09
N HIS A 79 14.07 -0.47 1.09
CA HIS A 79 13.15 -0.86 2.16
C HIS A 79 12.20 0.27 2.51
N VAL A 80 10.94 -0.09 2.75
CA VAL A 80 9.88 0.79 3.22
C VAL A 80 9.32 0.21 4.51
N PHE A 81 9.24 1.04 5.54
CA PHE A 81 8.55 0.71 6.78
C PHE A 81 7.10 1.17 6.66
N GLU A 82 6.17 0.28 6.95
CA GLU A 82 4.74 0.57 6.98
C GLU A 82 4.19 0.27 8.37
N THR A 83 3.36 1.19 8.89
CA THR A 83 2.49 0.91 10.03
C THR A 83 1.04 1.06 9.60
N SER A 84 0.22 0.05 9.88
CA SER A 84 -1.21 0.06 9.65
C SER A 84 -2.02 -0.07 10.94
N TYR A 85 -3.18 0.57 10.94
CA TYR A 85 -4.13 0.62 12.03
C TYR A 85 -5.50 0.25 11.47
N VAL A 86 -6.10 -0.82 11.98
CA VAL A 86 -7.46 -1.23 11.62
C VAL A 86 -8.35 -1.03 12.83
N ASP A 87 -9.25 -0.07 12.73
CA ASP A 87 -10.26 0.23 13.72
C ASP A 87 -11.60 -0.39 13.26
N PRO A 88 -12.06 -1.46 13.92
CA PRO A 88 -13.31 -2.13 13.56
C PRO A 88 -14.55 -1.36 13.99
N GLU A 89 -14.46 -0.47 14.99
CA GLU A 89 -15.59 0.31 15.48
C GLU A 89 -15.91 1.45 14.52
N SER A 90 -14.90 2.24 14.14
CA SER A 90 -15.07 3.32 13.16
C SER A 90 -15.01 2.86 11.70
N LYS A 91 -14.78 1.55 11.46
CA LYS A 91 -14.54 0.95 10.14
C LYS A 91 -13.52 1.76 9.34
N LYS A 92 -12.33 1.91 9.90
CA LYS A 92 -11.26 2.71 9.31
C LYS A 92 -9.97 1.93 9.26
N VAL A 93 -9.37 1.87 8.06
CA VAL A 93 -7.98 1.44 7.92
C VAL A 93 -7.14 2.67 7.65
N THR A 94 -6.10 2.89 8.45
CA THR A 94 -5.08 3.91 8.19
C THR A 94 -3.73 3.24 8.03
N MET A 95 -3.04 3.53 6.95
CA MET A 95 -1.68 3.05 6.69
C MET A 95 -0.75 4.24 6.55
N VAL A 96 0.43 4.16 7.15
CA VAL A 96 1.49 5.14 7.02
C VAL A 96 2.76 4.42 6.59
N SER A 97 3.32 4.82 5.47
CA SER A 97 4.52 4.23 4.88
C SER A 97 5.63 5.27 4.79
N GLN A 98 6.86 4.88 5.09
CA GLN A 98 8.05 5.72 4.94
C GLN A 98 9.21 4.90 4.40
N ASN A 99 9.96 5.43 3.43
CA ASN A 99 11.19 4.77 3.00
C ASN A 99 12.25 4.80 4.11
N LEU A 100 12.87 3.65 4.36
CA LEU A 100 14.03 3.56 5.26
C LEU A 100 15.31 3.83 4.48
N THR A 101 15.47 3.11 3.36
CA THR A 101 16.62 3.27 2.48
C THR A 101 16.59 4.66 1.83
N TRP A 102 17.71 5.38 1.90
CA TRP A 102 17.92 6.72 1.32
C TRP A 102 17.05 7.84 1.90
N SER A 103 16.44 7.61 3.07
CA SER A 103 15.63 8.61 3.79
C SER A 103 16.39 9.91 4.10
N ASN A 104 17.72 9.83 4.26
CA ASN A 104 18.62 10.96 4.46
C ASN A 104 18.83 11.83 3.19
N ILE A 105 18.51 11.31 2.00
CA ILE A 105 18.60 12.03 0.72
C ILE A 105 17.20 12.49 0.30
N LEU A 106 16.26 11.55 0.29
CA LEU A 106 14.89 11.75 -0.12
C LEU A 106 13.97 11.02 0.86
N SER A 107 13.21 11.78 1.64
CA SER A 107 12.17 11.22 2.51
C SER A 107 10.84 11.27 1.79
N CYS A 108 10.27 10.09 1.53
CA CYS A 108 8.93 9.85 1.06
C CYS A 108 8.10 9.31 2.23
N GLN A 109 7.05 10.03 2.59
CA GLN A 109 6.04 9.57 3.53
C GLN A 109 4.71 9.51 2.81
N GLU A 110 4.00 8.41 2.96
CA GLU A 110 2.67 8.21 2.39
C GLU A 110 1.70 7.86 3.51
N LYS A 111 0.49 8.42 3.44
CA LYS A 111 -0.63 8.06 4.29
C LYS A 111 -1.78 7.65 3.39
N VAL A 112 -2.35 6.49 3.67
CA VAL A 112 -3.55 5.96 3.01
C VAL A 112 -4.63 5.73 4.04
N VAL A 113 -5.86 6.09 3.70
CA VAL A 113 -7.04 5.86 4.53
C VAL A 113 -8.12 5.17 3.71
N TYR A 114 -8.67 4.08 4.24
CA TYR A 114 -9.87 3.42 3.71
C TYR A 114 -11.02 3.57 4.69
N GLN A 115 -12.17 4.06 4.21
CA GLN A 115 -13.40 4.22 5.00
C GLN A 115 -14.64 3.91 4.14
N PRO A 116 -15.72 3.37 4.71
CA PRO A 116 -16.93 3.09 3.95
C PRO A 116 -17.59 4.38 3.45
N LEU A 117 -17.98 4.40 2.17
CA LEU A 117 -18.93 5.39 1.61
C LEU A 117 -20.37 4.86 1.70
N SER A 118 -20.53 3.55 1.59
CA SER A 118 -21.80 2.84 1.74
C SER A 118 -21.52 1.40 2.17
N ALA A 119 -22.57 0.58 2.31
CA ALA A 119 -22.42 -0.84 2.61
C ALA A 119 -21.61 -1.62 1.55
N THR A 120 -21.50 -1.11 0.32
CA THR A 120 -20.86 -1.79 -0.82
C THR A 120 -19.73 -1.00 -1.46
N LYS A 121 -19.39 0.17 -0.92
CA LYS A 121 -18.34 1.03 -1.47
C LYS A 121 -17.42 1.56 -0.38
N THR A 122 -16.14 1.65 -0.70
CA THR A 122 -15.09 2.14 0.20
C THR A 122 -14.36 3.31 -0.46
N GLN A 123 -14.26 4.43 0.25
CA GLN A 123 -13.41 5.55 -0.11
C GLN A 123 -11.95 5.20 0.17
N PHE A 124 -11.09 5.54 -0.76
CA PHE A 124 -9.66 5.56 -0.60
C PHE A 124 -9.16 7.00 -0.69
N VAL A 125 -8.42 7.43 0.32
CA VAL A 125 -7.73 8.73 0.32
C VAL A 125 -6.25 8.47 0.54
N GLN A 126 -5.42 9.01 -0.34
CA GLN A 126 -3.98 8.91 -0.30
C GLN A 126 -3.37 10.31 -0.25
N GLU A 127 -2.38 10.47 0.61
CA GLU A 127 -1.56 11.67 0.71
C GLU A 127 -0.10 11.25 0.74
N ALA A 128 0.70 11.79 -0.16
CA ALA A 128 2.14 11.54 -0.19
C ALA A 128 2.91 12.85 -0.05
N LYS A 129 3.89 12.85 0.84
CA LYS A 129 4.80 13.96 1.10
C LYS A 129 6.21 13.54 0.76
N VAL A 130 6.84 14.32 -0.12
CA VAL A 130 8.24 14.11 -0.49
C VAL A 130 9.09 15.31 -0.12
N THR A 131 10.17 15.02 0.59
CA THR A 131 11.12 15.99 1.12
C THR A 131 12.53 15.61 0.68
N ALA A 132 13.14 16.44 -0.16
CA ALA A 132 14.57 16.35 -0.45
C ALA A 132 15.35 17.00 0.70
N LEU A 133 16.29 16.26 1.29
CA LEU A 133 17.07 16.71 2.45
C LEU A 133 18.48 17.20 2.09
N CYS A 134 18.93 17.01 0.85
CA CYS A 134 20.22 17.51 0.40
C CYS A 134 20.16 19.01 0.02
N GLY A 135 20.69 19.87 0.89
CA GLY A 135 20.63 21.34 0.76
C GLY A 135 21.55 22.01 -0.28
N GLY A 136 22.25 21.26 -1.13
CA GLY A 136 23.34 21.82 -1.96
C GLY A 136 23.23 21.66 -3.48
N TRP A 137 22.16 21.06 -4.02
CA TRP A 137 22.12 20.70 -5.44
C TRP A 137 20.79 21.10 -6.09
N GLN A 138 20.73 22.30 -6.66
CA GLN A 138 19.60 22.78 -7.49
C GLN A 138 19.19 21.75 -8.57
N LYS A 139 20.15 20.99 -9.11
CA LYS A 139 19.91 19.92 -10.11
C LYS A 139 19.21 18.69 -9.52
N VAL A 140 19.52 18.32 -8.28
CA VAL A 140 18.83 17.23 -7.56
C VAL A 140 17.40 17.65 -7.25
N LYS A 141 17.17 18.92 -6.91
CA LYS A 141 15.82 19.45 -6.71
C LYS A 141 14.95 19.25 -7.96
N ASN A 142 15.40 19.67 -9.15
CA ASN A 142 14.61 19.50 -10.38
C ASN A 142 14.40 18.02 -10.75
N ALA A 143 15.42 17.18 -10.62
CA ALA A 143 15.31 15.75 -10.89
C ALA A 143 14.39 15.02 -9.90
N VAL A 144 14.42 15.41 -8.62
CA VAL A 144 13.47 14.94 -7.60
C VAL A 144 12.08 15.43 -7.94
N GLU A 145 11.93 16.68 -8.33
CA GLU A 145 10.64 17.28 -8.67
C GLU A 145 9.94 16.58 -9.84
N GLU A 146 10.68 16.22 -10.88
CA GLU A 146 10.21 15.49 -12.05
C GLU A 146 9.99 14.00 -11.74
N ALA A 147 10.92 13.37 -11.00
CA ALA A 147 10.78 11.98 -10.57
C ALA A 147 9.63 11.77 -9.58
N THR A 148 9.25 12.80 -8.80
CA THR A 148 8.20 12.71 -7.78
C THR A 148 6.81 12.88 -8.37
N VAL A 149 6.55 13.89 -9.20
CA VAL A 149 5.15 14.13 -9.63
C VAL A 149 4.68 13.06 -10.62
N CYS A 150 5.50 12.71 -11.61
CA CYS A 150 5.12 11.74 -12.64
C CYS A 150 5.08 10.30 -12.10
N ARG A 151 6.03 9.90 -11.24
CA ARG A 151 6.01 8.53 -10.69
C ARG A 151 4.95 8.32 -9.64
N PHE A 152 4.62 9.31 -8.81
CA PHE A 152 3.59 9.09 -7.78
C PHE A 152 2.21 8.91 -8.39
N SER A 153 1.85 9.69 -9.41
CA SER A 153 0.59 9.52 -10.12
C SER A 153 0.50 8.12 -10.78
N GLU A 154 1.55 7.71 -11.48
CA GLU A 154 1.60 6.39 -12.12
C GLU A 154 1.61 5.25 -11.10
N ASN A 155 2.37 5.38 -10.01
CA ASN A 155 2.39 4.40 -8.92
C ASN A 155 1.04 4.30 -8.21
N ALA A 156 0.32 5.42 -8.04
CA ALA A 156 -1.03 5.42 -7.47
C ALA A 156 -2.00 4.67 -8.40
N ARG A 157 -1.94 4.92 -9.71
CA ARG A 157 -2.74 4.22 -10.73
C ARG A 157 -2.45 2.72 -10.74
N LEU A 158 -1.18 2.33 -10.88
CA LEU A 158 -0.74 0.93 -10.87
C LEU A 158 -1.07 0.24 -9.54
N GLY A 159 -0.92 0.95 -8.43
CA GLY A 159 -1.26 0.47 -7.09
C GLY A 159 -2.75 0.19 -6.93
N LYS A 160 -3.61 1.04 -7.51
CA LYS A 160 -5.06 0.83 -7.56
C LYS A 160 -5.41 -0.37 -8.43
N GLU A 161 -4.92 -0.41 -9.67
CA GLU A 161 -5.19 -1.52 -10.61
C GLU A 161 -4.76 -2.87 -10.04
N GLY A 162 -3.56 -2.93 -9.45
CA GLY A 162 -3.05 -4.14 -8.84
C GLY A 162 -3.91 -4.60 -7.66
N PHE A 163 -4.40 -3.67 -6.85
CA PHE A 163 -5.25 -3.99 -5.72
C PHE A 163 -6.67 -4.39 -6.15
N GLU A 164 -7.21 -3.77 -7.20
CA GLU A 164 -8.48 -4.13 -7.82
C GLU A 164 -8.50 -5.61 -8.24
N THR A 165 -7.43 -6.10 -8.87
CA THR A 165 -7.32 -7.52 -9.25
C THR A 165 -7.31 -8.44 -8.02
N VAL A 166 -6.69 -8.03 -6.91
CA VAL A 166 -6.74 -8.80 -5.65
C VAL A 166 -8.16 -8.84 -5.10
N LEU A 167 -8.89 -7.73 -5.14
CA LEU A 167 -10.26 -7.64 -4.66
C LEU A 167 -11.22 -8.51 -5.48
N GLU A 168 -11.14 -8.42 -6.81
CA GLU A 168 -11.93 -9.23 -7.73
C GLU A 168 -11.71 -10.73 -7.49
N MET A 169 -10.45 -11.16 -7.45
CA MET A 169 -10.09 -12.56 -7.23
C MET A 169 -10.49 -13.04 -5.83
N SER A 170 -10.34 -12.19 -4.80
CA SER A 170 -10.79 -12.52 -3.45
C SER A 170 -12.29 -12.78 -3.42
N ARG A 171 -13.11 -11.88 -4.00
CA ARG A 171 -14.56 -12.01 -4.06
C ARG A 171 -14.97 -13.30 -4.79
N ARG A 172 -14.30 -13.62 -5.89
CA ARG A 172 -14.53 -14.86 -6.64
C ARG A 172 -14.24 -16.09 -5.79
N VAL A 173 -13.05 -16.19 -5.20
CA VAL A 173 -12.66 -17.35 -4.38
C VAL A 173 -13.58 -17.53 -3.17
N PHE A 174 -13.91 -16.45 -2.45
CA PHE A 174 -14.86 -16.54 -1.33
C PHE A 174 -16.25 -16.99 -1.76
N SER A 175 -16.71 -16.59 -2.95
CA SER A 175 -18.00 -17.01 -3.48
C SER A 175 -17.99 -18.49 -3.87
N GLU A 176 -16.91 -18.98 -4.47
CA GLU A 176 -16.72 -20.39 -4.81
C GLU A 176 -16.67 -21.28 -3.56
N GLU A 177 -15.94 -20.87 -2.52
CA GLU A 177 -15.87 -21.62 -1.27
C GLU A 177 -17.20 -21.66 -0.51
N LYS A 178 -17.96 -20.55 -0.50
CA LYS A 178 -19.32 -20.55 0.07
C LYS A 178 -20.24 -21.55 -0.64
N LYS A 179 -20.21 -21.60 -1.97
CA LYS A 179 -20.99 -22.57 -2.75
C LYS A 179 -20.63 -24.02 -2.39
N LYS A 180 -19.33 -24.34 -2.36
CA LYS A 180 -18.85 -25.68 -1.97
C LYS A 180 -19.29 -26.06 -0.55
N GLN A 181 -19.27 -25.11 0.38
CA GLN A 181 -19.73 -25.34 1.74
C GLN A 181 -21.23 -25.66 1.78
N THR A 182 -22.06 -24.87 1.09
CA THR A 182 -23.51 -25.12 0.99
C THR A 182 -23.80 -26.48 0.34
N GLU A 183 -23.07 -26.85 -0.70
CA GLU A 183 -23.20 -28.17 -1.35
C GLU A 183 -22.86 -29.31 -0.38
N ARG A 184 -21.78 -29.18 0.41
CA ARG A 184 -21.40 -30.18 1.42
C ARG A 184 -22.45 -30.33 2.52
N GLU A 185 -22.99 -29.21 3.00
CA GLU A 185 -24.05 -29.21 4.02
C GLU A 185 -25.34 -29.83 3.48
N THR A 186 -25.67 -29.61 2.21
CA THR A 186 -26.87 -30.18 1.57
C THR A 186 -26.73 -31.69 1.35
N VAL A 187 -25.53 -32.18 1.03
CA VAL A 187 -25.27 -33.63 0.84
C VAL A 187 -25.19 -34.39 2.17
N ALA A 188 -24.94 -33.71 3.29
CA ALA A 188 -24.86 -34.30 4.62
C ALA A 188 -26.23 -34.48 5.32
N LEU A 189 -27.32 -33.99 4.71
CA LEU A 189 -28.71 -34.10 5.18
C LEU A 189 -29.47 -35.16 4.37
#